data_AF-A0A950EBQ1-F1
#
_entry.id   AF-A0A950EBQ1-F1
#
_cell.length_a   1.000
_cell.length_b   1.000
_cell.length_c   1.000
_cell.angle_alpha   90.00
_cell.angle_beta   90.00
_cell.angle_gamma   90.00
#
_symmetry.space_group_name_H-M   'P 1'
#
loop_
_entity.id
_entity.type
_entity.pdbx_description
1 polymer ?
#
loop_
_entity_poly.entity_id
_entity_poly.type
_entity_poly.pdbx_seq_one_letter_code
_entity_poly.pdbx_strand_id
1 'polypeptide(L)'
;MVLRRLSVFVGAFVLESAIAVVSDDKGSKTNIAADVGNLVAKSLVSVETSGHSVQYRLLDSMRAYARQKLEKSGEVATLLRRHAQHHLALFRRAEVEWENRPPEDWLADYGRCIDDVRAALNWAFSDGGDADLGAALTAVSVPFWIHLSLVDDCRRNTDRALDASWDQACDNGRTVIKLSDTLAGVLFQTQGPATRGLETRCTWQAQASCDACCQIISSEDYLDASVELADRRQTD
;
A
#
# COMPACT_ATOMS: atom_id res chain seq x y z
N MET A 1 -23.91 6.89 -8.70
CA MET A 1 -24.50 5.75 -7.95
C MET A 1 -23.41 5.08 -7.15
N VAL A 2 -23.67 4.65 -5.91
CA VAL A 2 -22.67 4.04 -5.01
C VAL A 2 -22.05 2.76 -5.61
N LEU A 3 -22.86 1.92 -6.28
CA LEU A 3 -22.38 0.68 -6.91
C LEU A 3 -21.18 0.89 -7.85
N ARG A 4 -21.23 1.91 -8.74
CA ARG A 4 -20.11 2.18 -9.66
C ARG A 4 -18.83 2.55 -8.91
N ARG A 5 -18.96 3.27 -7.79
CA ARG A 5 -17.81 3.72 -7.01
C ARG A 5 -17.20 2.61 -6.16
N LEU A 6 -18.01 1.68 -5.67
CA LEU A 6 -17.51 0.49 -4.96
C LEU A 6 -16.69 -0.45 -5.86
N SER A 7 -16.77 -0.32 -7.19
CA SER A 7 -15.97 -1.12 -8.12
C SER A 7 -14.45 -0.85 -8.06
N VAL A 8 -14.01 0.18 -7.32
CA VAL A 8 -12.58 0.39 -7.05
C VAL A 8 -12.01 -0.61 -6.07
N PHE A 9 -12.85 -1.22 -5.22
CA PHE A 9 -12.42 -2.29 -4.35
C PHE A 9 -12.25 -3.59 -5.14
N VAL A 10 -11.08 -4.18 -5.04
CA VAL A 10 -10.79 -5.48 -5.68
C VAL A 10 -11.29 -6.60 -4.80
N GLY A 11 -10.98 -6.52 -3.50
CA GLY A 11 -11.35 -7.51 -2.50
C GLY A 11 -12.66 -7.19 -1.77
N ALA A 12 -12.82 -7.87 -0.63
CA ALA A 12 -13.87 -7.51 0.33
C ALA A 12 -13.45 -6.26 1.10
N PHE A 13 -14.42 -5.43 1.45
CA PHE A 13 -14.20 -4.18 2.17
C PHE A 13 -15.14 -4.07 3.37
N VAL A 14 -14.72 -3.32 4.39
CA VAL A 14 -15.59 -2.94 5.51
C VAL A 14 -16.36 -1.67 5.17
N LEU A 15 -17.49 -1.45 5.83
CA LEU A 15 -18.35 -0.29 5.59
C LEU A 15 -17.60 1.04 5.76
N GLU A 16 -16.70 1.12 6.75
CA GLU A 16 -15.85 2.30 7.00
C GLU A 16 -14.96 2.63 5.80
N SER A 17 -14.39 1.61 5.14
CA SER A 17 -13.58 1.78 3.94
C SER A 17 -14.43 2.28 2.77
N ALA A 18 -15.63 1.73 2.60
CA ALA A 18 -16.57 2.23 1.60
C ALA A 18 -16.92 3.70 1.81
N ILE A 19 -17.18 4.10 3.07
CA ILE A 19 -17.47 5.50 3.40
C ILE A 19 -16.28 6.40 3.07
N ALA A 20 -15.07 6.02 3.48
CA ALA A 20 -13.87 6.82 3.26
C ALA A 20 -13.56 7.05 1.77
N VAL A 21 -13.76 6.03 0.92
CA VAL A 21 -13.40 6.10 -0.51
C VAL A 21 -14.53 6.67 -1.38
N VAL A 22 -15.79 6.32 -1.09
CA VAL A 22 -16.94 6.57 -1.98
C VAL A 22 -17.66 7.89 -1.69
N SER A 23 -17.44 8.48 -0.51
CA SER A 23 -18.05 9.76 -0.12
C SER A 23 -17.69 10.89 -1.08
N ASP A 24 -18.66 11.74 -1.42
CA ASP A 24 -18.39 12.96 -2.18
C ASP A 24 -18.06 14.11 -1.23
N ASP A 25 -17.01 14.87 -1.55
CA ASP A 25 -16.69 16.15 -0.88
C ASP A 25 -17.81 17.20 -1.08
N LYS A 26 -18.72 16.97 -2.03
CA LYS A 26 -19.78 17.91 -2.43
C LYS A 26 -21.05 17.83 -1.58
N GLY A 27 -20.94 17.61 -0.27
CA GLY A 27 -22.05 17.79 0.68
C GLY A 27 -23.33 16.99 0.38
N SER A 28 -23.24 15.94 -0.44
CA SER A 28 -24.40 15.12 -0.77
C SER A 28 -24.78 14.29 0.46
N LYS A 29 -26.05 14.34 0.85
CA LYS A 29 -26.68 13.53 1.91
C LYS A 29 -26.80 12.05 1.51
N THR A 30 -25.78 11.50 0.85
CA THR A 30 -25.76 10.11 0.44
C THR A 30 -25.41 9.27 1.66
N ASN A 31 -26.40 8.59 2.21
CA ASN A 31 -26.18 7.61 3.26
C ASN A 31 -25.59 6.33 2.63
N ILE A 32 -24.24 6.27 2.56
CA ILE A 32 -23.52 5.15 1.96
C ILE A 32 -23.89 3.83 2.65
N ALA A 33 -24.11 3.85 3.96
CA ALA A 33 -24.54 2.66 4.69
C ALA A 33 -25.91 2.16 4.23
N ALA A 34 -26.88 3.06 4.05
CA ALA A 34 -28.20 2.72 3.51
C ALA A 34 -28.11 2.24 2.05
N ASP A 35 -27.26 2.87 1.23
CA ASP A 35 -27.05 2.45 -0.15
C ASP A 35 -26.40 1.06 -0.25
N VAL A 36 -25.39 0.78 0.57
CA VAL A 36 -24.79 -0.57 0.67
C VAL A 36 -25.84 -1.57 1.14
N GLY A 37 -26.65 -1.24 2.14
CA GLY A 37 -27.77 -2.09 2.59
C GLY A 37 -28.77 -2.39 1.46
N ASN A 38 -29.11 -1.40 0.64
CA ASN A 38 -29.97 -1.59 -0.53
C ASN A 38 -29.33 -2.48 -1.60
N LEU A 39 -28.00 -2.43 -1.78
CA LEU A 39 -27.28 -3.31 -2.70
C LEU A 39 -27.24 -4.75 -2.19
N VAL A 40 -27.11 -4.95 -0.87
CA VAL A 40 -27.20 -6.26 -0.22
C VAL A 40 -28.62 -6.84 -0.39
N ALA A 41 -29.67 -6.04 -0.15
CA ALA A 41 -31.06 -6.46 -0.34
C ALA A 41 -31.38 -6.87 -1.79
N LYS A 42 -30.61 -6.38 -2.77
CA LYS A 42 -30.72 -6.72 -4.19
C LYS A 42 -29.73 -7.80 -4.64
N SER A 43 -29.01 -8.42 -3.70
CA SER A 43 -27.98 -9.43 -3.97
C SER A 43 -26.88 -8.95 -4.93
N LEU A 44 -26.60 -7.64 -4.97
CA LEU A 44 -25.52 -7.07 -5.79
C LEU A 44 -24.19 -7.01 -5.03
N VAL A 45 -24.26 -7.07 -3.70
CA VAL A 45 -23.14 -7.13 -2.76
C VAL A 45 -23.42 -8.29 -1.80
N SER A 46 -22.44 -9.19 -1.64
CA SER A 46 -22.49 -10.23 -0.62
C SER A 46 -21.97 -9.70 0.71
N VAL A 47 -22.48 -10.26 1.80
CA VAL A 47 -22.02 -9.97 3.16
C VAL A 47 -21.36 -11.22 3.71
N GLU A 48 -20.12 -11.08 4.18
CA GLU A 48 -19.35 -12.13 4.81
C GLU A 48 -18.99 -11.70 6.23
N THR A 49 -19.31 -12.53 7.21
CA THR A 49 -18.88 -12.31 8.59
C THR A 49 -17.59 -13.08 8.82
N SER A 50 -16.49 -12.35 9.04
CA SER A 50 -15.19 -12.94 9.37
C SER A 50 -14.72 -12.41 10.71
N GLY A 51 -14.67 -13.32 11.69
CA GLY A 51 -14.37 -12.99 13.08
C GLY A 51 -15.33 -11.91 13.62
N HIS A 52 -14.77 -10.78 14.04
CA HIS A 52 -15.49 -9.65 14.63
C HIS A 52 -15.92 -8.58 13.62
N SER A 53 -15.70 -8.80 12.31
CA SER A 53 -15.94 -7.78 11.28
C SER A 53 -16.95 -8.23 10.23
N VAL A 54 -17.86 -7.31 9.87
CA VAL A 54 -18.77 -7.46 8.75
C VAL A 54 -18.09 -6.95 7.49
N GLN A 55 -17.97 -7.81 6.49
CA GLN A 55 -17.34 -7.51 5.22
C GLN A 55 -18.36 -7.54 4.09
N TYR A 56 -18.11 -6.70 3.10
CA TYR A 56 -18.92 -6.55 1.90
C TYR A 56 -18.06 -6.86 0.69
N ARG A 57 -18.58 -7.64 -0.25
CA ARG A 57 -17.89 -7.96 -1.50
C ARG A 57 -18.84 -7.77 -2.68
N LEU A 58 -18.39 -7.11 -3.74
CA LEU A 58 -19.13 -7.08 -5.00
C LEU A 58 -19.01 -8.43 -5.69
N LEU A 59 -20.11 -8.95 -6.22
CA LEU A 59 -20.06 -10.11 -7.12
C LEU A 59 -19.22 -9.76 -8.35
N ASP A 60 -18.38 -10.68 -8.83
CA ASP A 60 -17.43 -10.41 -9.92
C ASP A 60 -18.10 -9.85 -11.18
N SER A 61 -19.25 -10.41 -11.56
CA SER A 61 -20.06 -9.94 -12.70
C SER A 61 -20.56 -8.51 -12.50
N MET A 62 -20.96 -8.16 -11.27
CA MET A 62 -21.41 -6.82 -10.92
C MET A 62 -20.25 -5.83 -10.80
N ARG A 63 -19.07 -6.27 -10.33
CA ARG A 63 -17.86 -5.45 -10.30
C ARG A 63 -17.45 -5.04 -11.71
N ALA A 64 -17.43 -5.97 -12.67
CA ALA A 64 -17.11 -5.66 -14.06
C ALA A 64 -18.08 -4.65 -14.68
N TYR A 65 -19.39 -4.84 -14.47
CA TYR A 65 -20.40 -3.88 -14.92
C TYR A 65 -20.24 -2.50 -14.26
N ALA A 66 -20.05 -2.47 -12.95
CA ALA A 66 -19.86 -1.26 -12.17
C ALA A 66 -18.59 -0.50 -12.59
N ARG A 67 -17.51 -1.22 -12.93
CA ARG A 67 -16.26 -0.66 -13.42
C ARG A 67 -16.42 0.04 -14.76
N GLN A 68 -17.11 -0.60 -15.71
CA GLN A 68 -17.41 0.03 -17.01
C GLN A 68 -18.25 1.32 -16.84
N LYS A 69 -19.14 1.36 -15.84
CA LYS A 69 -19.92 2.56 -15.52
C LYS A 69 -19.08 3.64 -14.84
N LEU A 70 -18.07 3.27 -14.08
CA LEU A 70 -17.13 4.22 -13.46
C LEU A 70 -16.23 4.86 -14.51
N GLU A 71 -15.73 4.09 -15.47
CA GLU A 71 -14.90 4.61 -16.57
C GLU A 71 -15.61 5.70 -17.38
N LYS A 72 -16.93 5.57 -17.54
CA LYS A 72 -17.78 6.56 -18.23
C LYS A 72 -18.16 7.77 -17.38
N SER A 73 -17.87 7.79 -16.07
CA SER A 73 -18.31 8.88 -15.19
C SER A 73 -17.30 10.00 -15.03
N GLY A 74 -16.04 9.81 -15.47
CA GLY A 74 -14.96 10.78 -15.27
C GLY A 74 -14.43 10.86 -13.84
N GLU A 75 -14.89 10.00 -12.92
CA GLU A 75 -14.50 10.01 -11.50
C GLU A 75 -13.36 9.03 -11.19
N VAL A 76 -12.88 8.26 -12.18
CA VAL A 76 -11.92 7.17 -12.00
C VAL A 76 -10.68 7.63 -11.23
N ALA A 77 -10.02 8.68 -11.72
CA ALA A 77 -8.77 9.18 -11.13
C ALA A 77 -8.97 9.63 -9.68
N THR A 78 -10.04 10.36 -9.40
CA THR A 78 -10.36 10.82 -8.04
C THR A 78 -10.59 9.66 -7.08
N LEU A 79 -11.35 8.64 -7.50
CA LEU A 79 -11.64 7.50 -6.62
C LEU A 79 -10.42 6.60 -6.43
N LEU A 80 -9.60 6.37 -7.46
CA LEU A 80 -8.36 5.61 -7.32
C LEU A 80 -7.37 6.32 -6.39
N ARG A 81 -7.26 7.65 -6.48
CA ARG A 81 -6.46 8.44 -5.53
C ARG A 81 -6.96 8.29 -4.10
N ARG A 82 -8.27 8.43 -3.86
CA ARG A 82 -8.86 8.24 -2.53
C ARG A 82 -8.68 6.82 -2.00
N HIS A 83 -8.82 5.83 -2.88
CA HIS A 83 -8.59 4.42 -2.54
C HIS A 83 -7.14 4.19 -2.10
N ALA A 84 -6.16 4.74 -2.81
CA ALA A 84 -4.75 4.67 -2.43
C ALA A 84 -4.45 5.43 -1.12
N GLN A 85 -5.02 6.64 -0.93
CA GLN A 85 -4.88 7.41 0.31
C GLN A 85 -5.47 6.67 1.52
N HIS A 86 -6.64 6.05 1.35
CA HIS A 86 -7.28 5.24 2.38
C HIS A 86 -6.40 4.05 2.78
N HIS A 87 -5.87 3.31 1.81
CA HIS A 87 -4.99 2.18 2.09
C HIS A 87 -3.65 2.61 2.69
N LEU A 88 -3.10 3.75 2.29
CA LEU A 88 -1.92 4.31 2.97
C LEU A 88 -2.22 4.61 4.45
N ALA A 89 -3.34 5.25 4.75
CA ALA A 89 -3.72 5.54 6.13
C ALA A 89 -3.96 4.25 6.95
N LEU A 90 -4.60 3.26 6.33
CA LEU A 90 -4.86 1.95 6.95
C LEU A 90 -3.54 1.21 7.24
N PHE A 91 -2.61 1.17 6.29
CA PHE A 91 -1.35 0.45 6.44
C PHE A 91 -0.33 1.18 7.33
N ARG A 92 -0.40 2.51 7.42
CA ARG A 92 0.33 3.26 8.47
C ARG A 92 -0.11 2.85 9.87
N ARG A 93 -1.41 2.66 10.08
CA ARG A 93 -1.92 2.13 11.36
C ARG A 93 -1.45 0.70 11.58
N ALA A 94 -1.57 -0.14 10.56
CA ALA A 94 -1.12 -1.53 10.63
C ALA A 94 0.37 -1.64 10.97
N GLU A 95 1.22 -0.78 10.38
CA GLU A 95 2.65 -0.71 10.68
C GLU A 95 2.92 -0.40 12.16
N VAL A 96 2.17 0.52 12.78
CA VAL A 96 2.32 0.85 14.21
C VAL A 96 1.78 -0.27 15.12
N GLU A 97 0.68 -0.91 14.70
CA GLU A 97 0.07 -2.01 15.44
C GLU A 97 0.87 -3.32 15.35
N TRP A 98 1.77 -3.42 14.36
CA TRP A 98 2.57 -4.62 14.08
C TRP A 98 3.29 -5.16 15.31
N GLU A 99 3.96 -4.29 16.07
CA GLU A 99 4.74 -4.69 17.25
C GLU A 99 3.87 -5.03 18.47
N ASN A 100 2.58 -4.67 18.43
CA ASN A 100 1.71 -4.67 19.60
C ASN A 100 0.54 -5.67 19.49
N ARG A 101 0.49 -6.47 18.43
CA ARG A 101 -0.58 -7.45 18.20
C ARG A 101 -0.04 -8.81 17.80
N PRO A 102 -0.76 -9.90 18.12
CA PRO A 102 -0.47 -11.22 17.57
C PRO A 102 -0.48 -11.18 16.02
N PRO A 103 0.52 -11.79 15.34
CA PRO A 103 0.60 -11.80 13.88
C PRO A 103 -0.66 -12.33 13.19
N GLU A 104 -1.32 -13.33 13.78
CA GLU A 104 -2.53 -13.95 13.25
C GLU A 104 -3.72 -12.99 13.20
N ASP A 105 -3.94 -12.20 14.25
CA ASP A 105 -5.03 -11.23 14.32
C ASP A 105 -4.76 -10.06 13.38
N TRP A 106 -3.51 -9.60 13.34
CA TRP A 106 -3.08 -8.55 12.44
C TRP A 106 -3.22 -8.95 10.96
N LEU A 107 -2.80 -10.17 10.60
CA LEU A 107 -2.97 -10.70 9.25
C LEU A 107 -4.45 -10.93 8.90
N ALA A 108 -5.26 -11.38 9.86
CA ALA A 108 -6.70 -11.53 9.65
C ALA A 108 -7.35 -10.19 9.32
N ASP A 109 -6.99 -9.11 10.02
CA ASP A 109 -7.56 -7.77 9.83
C ASP A 109 -7.09 -7.10 8.54
N TYR A 110 -5.79 -7.14 8.24
CA TYR A 110 -5.20 -6.35 7.17
C TYR A 110 -4.76 -7.15 5.95
N GLY A 111 -4.44 -8.44 6.09
CA GLY A 111 -3.95 -9.29 4.98
C GLY A 111 -4.94 -9.40 3.83
N ARG A 112 -6.25 -9.31 4.13
CA ARG A 112 -7.34 -9.27 3.13
C ARG A 112 -7.27 -8.06 2.18
N CYS A 113 -6.61 -6.98 2.59
CA CYS A 113 -6.48 -5.75 1.80
C CYS A 113 -5.32 -5.80 0.79
N ILE A 114 -4.56 -6.91 0.71
CA ILE A 114 -3.37 -6.96 -0.14
C ILE A 114 -3.67 -6.76 -1.63
N ASP A 115 -4.81 -7.25 -2.11
CA ASP A 115 -5.22 -7.07 -3.51
C ASP A 115 -5.63 -5.62 -3.80
N ASP A 116 -6.23 -4.95 -2.82
CA ASP A 116 -6.51 -3.53 -2.90
C ASP A 116 -5.21 -2.69 -2.84
N VAL A 117 -4.23 -3.07 -2.02
CA VAL A 117 -2.90 -2.44 -2.03
C VAL A 117 -2.22 -2.62 -3.39
N ARG A 118 -2.23 -3.82 -3.97
CA ARG A 118 -1.71 -4.06 -5.32
C ARG A 118 -2.40 -3.18 -6.36
N ALA A 119 -3.72 -3.05 -6.29
CA ALA A 119 -4.48 -2.19 -7.20
C ALA A 119 -4.14 -0.70 -7.03
N ALA A 120 -4.00 -0.24 -5.79
CA ALA A 120 -3.59 1.11 -5.46
C ALA A 120 -2.18 1.42 -5.98
N LEU A 121 -1.21 0.52 -5.77
CA LEU A 121 0.16 0.67 -6.27
C LEU A 121 0.24 0.63 -7.81
N ASN A 122 -0.57 -0.23 -8.44
CA ASN A 122 -0.65 -0.27 -9.89
C ASN A 122 -1.16 1.04 -10.48
N TRP A 123 -2.17 1.66 -9.86
CA TRP A 123 -2.62 2.99 -10.25
C TRP A 123 -1.56 4.07 -9.92
N ALA A 124 -0.98 4.04 -8.72
CA ALA A 124 -0.05 5.06 -8.24
C ALA A 124 1.18 5.21 -9.17
N PHE A 125 1.70 4.10 -9.69
CA PHE A 125 2.83 4.11 -10.63
C PHE A 125 2.39 3.96 -12.10
N SER A 126 1.15 4.34 -12.45
CA SER A 126 0.68 4.40 -13.84
C SER A 126 0.80 5.81 -14.43
N ASP A 127 0.62 5.94 -15.74
CA ASP A 127 0.55 7.24 -16.42
C ASP A 127 -0.67 8.03 -15.91
N GLY A 128 -0.41 9.07 -15.09
CA GLY A 128 -1.46 9.84 -14.40
C GLY A 128 -1.76 9.38 -12.97
N GLY A 129 -0.92 8.50 -12.41
CA GLY A 129 -0.91 8.14 -11.01
C GLY A 129 -0.25 9.18 -10.11
N ASP A 130 0.06 8.77 -8.88
CA ASP A 130 0.72 9.56 -7.85
C ASP A 130 1.86 8.74 -7.26
N ALA A 131 3.07 8.96 -7.80
CA ALA A 131 4.26 8.18 -7.47
C ALA A 131 4.68 8.32 -6.00
N ASP A 132 4.53 9.51 -5.41
CA ASP A 132 4.85 9.74 -4.00
C ASP A 132 3.91 8.96 -3.08
N LEU A 133 2.62 8.98 -3.40
CA LEU A 133 1.63 8.18 -2.69
C LEU A 133 1.94 6.68 -2.84
N GLY A 134 2.37 6.26 -4.03
CA GLY A 134 2.84 4.91 -4.31
C GLY A 134 4.06 4.51 -3.47
N ALA A 135 5.08 5.35 -3.42
CA ALA A 135 6.30 5.11 -2.65
C ALA A 135 6.01 5.04 -1.14
N ALA A 136 5.19 5.96 -0.63
CA ALA A 136 4.75 5.96 0.76
C ALA A 136 3.95 4.70 1.11
N LEU A 137 3.03 4.28 0.23
CA LEU A 137 2.25 3.04 0.41
C LEU A 137 3.15 1.80 0.38
N THR A 138 4.08 1.72 -0.58
CA THR A 138 5.06 0.64 -0.66
C THR A 138 5.85 0.52 0.64
N ALA A 139 6.36 1.63 1.16
CA ALA A 139 7.17 1.64 2.37
C ALA A 139 6.41 1.08 3.59
N VAL A 140 5.13 1.42 3.77
CA VAL A 140 4.33 0.91 4.90
C VAL A 140 3.83 -0.52 4.69
N SER A 141 3.78 -1.01 3.45
CA SER A 141 3.36 -2.38 3.12
C SER A 141 4.47 -3.43 3.25
N VAL A 142 5.73 -3.03 3.44
CA VAL A 142 6.88 -3.96 3.55
C VAL A 142 6.69 -5.09 4.56
N PRO A 143 6.27 -4.85 5.82
CA PRO A 143 6.11 -5.92 6.80
C PRO A 143 5.13 -7.00 6.33
N PHE A 144 4.05 -6.60 5.64
CA PHE A 144 3.06 -7.52 5.09
C PHE A 144 3.66 -8.44 4.04
N TRP A 145 4.41 -7.89 3.08
CA TRP A 145 4.96 -8.72 2.02
C TRP A 145 5.96 -9.73 2.57
N ILE A 146 6.76 -9.35 3.56
CA ILE A 146 7.70 -10.27 4.21
C ILE A 146 6.92 -11.39 4.93
N HIS A 147 5.91 -11.04 5.74
CA HIS A 147 5.14 -12.01 6.51
C HIS A 147 4.29 -12.95 5.66
N LEU A 148 3.73 -12.46 4.56
CA LEU A 148 2.99 -13.27 3.60
C LEU A 148 3.92 -14.01 2.63
N SER A 149 5.24 -13.92 2.81
CA SER A 149 6.25 -14.48 1.89
C SER A 149 6.07 -14.03 0.43
N LEU A 150 5.52 -12.83 0.23
CA LEU A 150 5.31 -12.18 -1.07
C LEU A 150 6.56 -11.41 -1.51
N VAL A 151 7.70 -12.10 -1.53
CA VAL A 151 9.03 -11.50 -1.74
C VAL A 151 9.13 -10.80 -3.10
N ASP A 152 8.54 -11.37 -4.15
CA ASP A 152 8.52 -10.76 -5.49
C ASP A 152 7.69 -9.47 -5.53
N ASP A 153 6.57 -9.41 -4.82
CA ASP A 153 5.77 -8.19 -4.74
C ASP A 153 6.52 -7.10 -3.99
N CYS A 154 7.21 -7.47 -2.90
CA CYS A 154 8.07 -6.56 -2.16
C CYS A 154 9.15 -5.97 -3.06
N ARG A 155 9.90 -6.82 -3.78
CA ARG A 155 10.96 -6.38 -4.68
C ARG A 155 10.42 -5.46 -5.77
N ARG A 156 9.44 -5.94 -6.55
CA ARG A 156 8.92 -5.20 -7.71
C ARG A 156 8.38 -3.82 -7.32
N ASN A 157 7.64 -3.73 -6.21
CA ASN A 157 7.06 -2.45 -5.81
C ASN A 157 8.08 -1.52 -5.15
N THR A 158 9.12 -2.06 -4.51
CA THR A 158 10.24 -1.28 -3.98
C THR A 158 11.09 -0.70 -5.10
N ASP A 159 11.39 -1.50 -6.13
CA ASP A 159 12.09 -1.04 -7.34
C ASP A 159 11.32 0.12 -8.00
N ARG A 160 10.02 -0.07 -8.28
CA ARG A 160 9.15 0.97 -8.86
C ARG A 160 9.10 2.24 -8.00
N ALA A 161 9.06 2.09 -6.67
CA ALA A 161 9.03 3.22 -5.76
C ALA A 161 10.34 4.01 -5.77
N LEU A 162 11.48 3.33 -5.76
CA LEU A 162 12.79 3.96 -5.85
C LEU A 162 12.99 4.64 -7.20
N ASP A 163 12.65 3.98 -8.31
CA ASP A 163 12.73 4.57 -9.65
C ASP A 163 11.91 5.85 -9.78
N ALA A 164 10.73 5.90 -9.16
CA ALA A 164 9.82 7.05 -9.25
C ALA A 164 10.12 8.17 -8.24
N SER A 165 10.68 7.84 -7.07
CA SER A 165 11.00 8.81 -6.00
C SER A 165 12.43 9.36 -6.09
N TRP A 166 13.28 8.78 -6.97
CA TRP A 166 14.68 9.14 -7.11
C TRP A 166 14.90 10.63 -7.40
N ASP A 167 14.10 11.20 -8.30
CA ASP A 167 14.23 12.61 -8.71
C ASP A 167 13.73 13.60 -7.64
N GLN A 168 13.00 13.12 -6.62
CA GLN A 168 12.31 13.92 -5.60
C GLN A 168 12.85 13.65 -4.18
N ALA A 169 14.00 13.00 -4.08
CA ALA A 169 14.58 12.46 -2.85
C ALA A 169 14.82 13.49 -1.72
N CYS A 170 14.82 14.80 -2.01
CA CYS A 170 15.02 15.86 -1.03
C CYS A 170 13.87 15.97 0.00
N ASP A 171 12.62 15.68 -0.39
CA ASP A 171 11.45 15.79 0.51
C ASP A 171 11.08 14.45 1.18
N ASN A 172 11.52 13.32 0.61
CA ASN A 172 11.07 11.97 0.97
C ASN A 172 12.18 11.07 1.59
N GLY A 173 13.23 11.65 2.16
CA GLY A 173 14.44 10.93 2.61
C GLY A 173 14.19 9.69 3.48
N ARG A 174 13.26 9.76 4.44
CA ARG A 174 12.91 8.60 5.29
C ARG A 174 12.28 7.45 4.50
N THR A 175 11.39 7.76 3.57
CA THR A 175 10.73 6.76 2.71
C THR A 175 11.77 6.08 1.83
N VAL A 176 12.65 6.86 1.19
CA VAL A 176 13.73 6.35 0.33
C VAL A 176 14.65 5.43 1.12
N ILE A 177 15.10 5.84 2.31
CA ILE A 177 15.93 5.01 3.19
C ILE A 177 15.27 3.66 3.49
N LYS A 178 14.00 3.67 3.90
CA LYS A 178 13.28 2.44 4.24
C LYS A 178 13.17 1.50 3.05
N LEU A 179 12.85 2.04 1.87
CA LEU A 179 12.77 1.28 0.63
C LEU A 179 14.14 0.69 0.25
N SER A 180 15.22 1.43 0.46
CA SER A 180 16.59 0.99 0.21
C SER A 180 16.99 -0.21 1.07
N ASP A 181 16.74 -0.13 2.39
CA ASP A 181 16.99 -1.23 3.33
C ASP A 181 16.17 -2.46 2.94
N THR A 182 14.90 -2.25 2.62
CA THR A 182 13.99 -3.31 2.21
C THR A 182 14.52 -4.04 0.97
N LEU A 183 14.92 -3.30 -0.06
CA LEU A 183 15.45 -3.90 -1.29
C LEU A 183 16.72 -4.69 -1.03
N ALA A 184 17.64 -4.16 -0.21
CA ALA A 184 18.86 -4.85 0.18
C ALA A 184 18.55 -6.18 0.89
N GLY A 185 17.62 -6.18 1.85
CA GLY A 185 17.19 -7.39 2.57
C GLY A 185 16.55 -8.43 1.64
N VAL A 186 15.67 -8.01 0.74
CA VAL A 186 15.00 -8.90 -0.22
C VAL A 186 15.99 -9.50 -1.23
N LEU A 187 16.94 -8.71 -1.74
CA LEU A 187 17.97 -9.21 -2.65
C LEU A 187 18.89 -10.21 -1.96
N PHE A 188 19.25 -9.97 -0.70
CA PHE A 188 20.03 -10.90 0.09
C PHE A 188 19.34 -12.27 0.21
N GLN A 189 18.03 -12.30 0.48
CA GLN A 189 17.24 -13.53 0.60
C GLN A 189 17.09 -14.28 -0.74
N THR A 190 16.92 -13.55 -1.85
CA THR A 190 16.57 -14.16 -3.15
C THR A 190 17.79 -14.50 -4.02
N GLN A 191 18.91 -13.80 -3.85
CA GLN A 191 20.10 -13.92 -4.71
C GLN A 191 21.37 -14.27 -3.94
N GLY A 192 21.32 -14.34 -2.60
CA GLY A 192 22.47 -14.61 -1.75
C GLY A 192 23.43 -13.43 -1.60
N PRO A 193 24.49 -13.57 -0.79
CA PRO A 193 25.41 -12.47 -0.45
C PRO A 193 26.22 -11.91 -1.64
N ALA A 194 26.34 -12.68 -2.72
CA ALA A 194 27.43 -12.53 -3.68
C ALA A 194 27.13 -11.68 -4.92
N THR A 195 25.86 -11.35 -5.23
CA THR A 195 25.56 -10.81 -6.57
C THR A 195 25.06 -9.38 -6.65
N ARG A 196 24.75 -8.68 -5.54
CA ARG A 196 24.44 -7.22 -5.65
C ARG A 196 24.39 -6.39 -4.37
N GLY A 197 24.51 -6.97 -3.18
CA GLY A 197 24.41 -6.20 -1.92
C GLY A 197 25.44 -5.06 -1.78
N LEU A 198 26.59 -5.18 -2.45
CA LEU A 198 27.58 -4.11 -2.57
C LEU A 198 27.33 -3.18 -3.76
N GLU A 199 26.70 -3.65 -4.84
CA GLU A 199 26.28 -2.79 -5.96
C GLU A 199 25.14 -1.87 -5.54
N THR A 200 24.18 -2.29 -4.70
CA THR A 200 23.19 -1.36 -4.15
C THR A 200 23.91 -0.27 -3.36
N ARG A 201 24.79 -0.61 -2.41
CA ARG A 201 25.61 0.39 -1.67
C ARG A 201 26.45 1.30 -2.58
N CYS A 202 27.02 0.78 -3.67
CA CYS A 202 27.89 1.52 -4.57
C CYS A 202 27.12 2.32 -5.65
N THR A 203 25.94 1.89 -6.10
CA THR A 203 25.04 2.74 -6.90
C THR A 203 24.38 3.81 -6.03
N TRP A 204 24.11 3.51 -4.75
CA TRP A 204 23.72 4.53 -3.75
C TRP A 204 24.79 5.63 -3.60
N GLN A 205 26.07 5.26 -3.50
CA GLN A 205 27.17 6.25 -3.41
C GLN A 205 27.54 6.90 -4.75
N ALA A 206 27.40 6.21 -5.88
CA ALA A 206 27.75 6.74 -7.20
C ALA A 206 26.64 7.59 -7.85
N GLN A 207 25.36 7.37 -7.48
CA GLN A 207 24.21 8.07 -8.03
C GLN A 207 23.73 9.22 -7.11
N ALA A 208 24.20 9.28 -5.85
CA ALA A 208 24.02 10.41 -4.92
C ALA A 208 24.78 11.66 -5.42
N SER A 209 24.27 12.28 -6.47
CA SER A 209 24.71 13.59 -6.97
C SER A 209 24.01 14.75 -6.25
N CYS A 210 23.33 14.48 -5.13
CA CYS A 210 22.55 15.45 -4.37
C CYS A 210 23.10 15.56 -2.94
N ASP A 211 23.65 16.72 -2.60
CA ASP A 211 24.29 17.02 -1.31
C ASP A 211 23.38 16.73 -0.09
N ALA A 212 22.05 16.81 -0.25
CA ALA A 212 21.07 16.54 0.80
C ALA A 212 20.98 15.05 1.20
N CYS A 213 21.08 14.11 0.24
CA CYS A 213 21.07 12.67 0.55
C CYS A 213 22.36 12.23 1.24
N CYS A 214 23.50 12.83 0.87
CA CYS A 214 24.77 12.59 1.56
C CYS A 214 24.70 12.98 3.04
N GLN A 215 24.05 14.10 3.38
CA GLN A 215 23.92 14.56 4.76
C GLN A 215 23.06 13.62 5.63
N ILE A 216 21.93 13.15 5.10
CA ILE A 216 21.03 12.22 5.81
C ILE A 216 21.69 10.85 6.05
N ILE A 217 22.50 10.36 5.11
CA ILE A 217 23.20 9.07 5.23
C ILE A 217 24.40 9.19 6.19
N SER A 218 24.99 10.38 6.31
CA SER A 218 26.13 10.64 7.20
C SER A 218 25.77 10.95 8.65
N SER A 219 24.48 11.03 9.01
CA SER A 219 24.08 11.27 10.40
C SER A 219 24.21 10.00 11.24
N GLU A 220 24.72 10.11 12.46
CA GLU A 220 24.88 8.99 13.42
C GLU A 220 23.55 8.21 13.63
N ASP A 221 22.41 8.91 13.55
CA ASP A 221 21.05 8.33 13.62
C ASP A 221 20.78 7.22 12.56
N TYR A 222 21.41 7.27 11.38
CA TYR A 222 21.19 6.27 10.31
C TYR A 222 21.92 4.95 10.60
N LEU A 223 23.13 5.04 11.15
CA LEU A 223 23.92 3.87 11.53
C LEU A 223 23.28 3.15 12.71
N ASP A 224 22.78 3.89 13.70
CA ASP A 224 22.12 3.31 14.87
C ASP A 224 20.77 2.64 14.51
N ALA A 225 19.93 3.28 13.69
CA ALA A 225 18.65 2.72 13.28
C ALA A 225 18.79 1.46 12.38
N SER A 226 19.82 1.43 11.52
CA SER A 226 20.09 0.28 10.66
C SER A 226 20.65 -0.91 11.45
N VAL A 227 21.47 -0.65 12.48
CA VAL A 227 21.99 -1.69 13.38
C VAL A 227 20.87 -2.22 14.27
N GLU A 228 20.00 -1.37 14.82
CA GLU A 228 18.90 -1.79 15.69
C GLU A 228 17.85 -2.65 14.95
N LEU A 229 17.55 -2.35 13.68
CA LEU A 229 16.66 -3.15 12.85
C LEU A 229 17.30 -4.47 12.38
N ALA A 230 18.62 -4.51 12.22
CA ALA A 230 19.37 -5.72 11.85
C ALA A 230 19.53 -6.69 13.03
N ASP A 231 19.83 -6.18 14.24
CA ASP A 231 19.93 -6.99 15.46
C ASP A 231 18.58 -7.63 15.81
N ARG A 232 17.47 -6.90 15.65
CA ARG A 232 16.12 -7.41 15.91
C ARG A 232 15.68 -8.54 14.95
N ARG A 233 16.26 -8.64 13.74
CA ARG A 233 16.01 -9.75 12.79
C ARG A 233 16.84 -11.01 13.08
N GLN A 234 17.85 -10.94 13.94
CA GLN A 234 18.72 -12.09 14.27
C GLN A 234 18.32 -12.83 15.54
N THR A 235 17.43 -12.25 16.36
CA THR A 235 16.96 -12.83 17.63
C THR A 235 15.64 -13.61 17.57
N ASP A 236 14.97 -13.68 16.42
CA ASP A 236 13.77 -14.50 16.15
C ASP A 236 14.04 -15.52 15.03
#